data_AF-A0A8S0RLE8-F1
#
_entry.id   AF-A0A8S0RLE8-F1
#
_cell.length_a   1.000
_cell.length_b   1.000
_cell.length_c   1.000
_cell.angle_alpha   90.00
_cell.angle_beta   90.00
_cell.angle_gamma   90.00
#
_symmetry.space_group_name_H-M   'P 1'
#
loop_
_entity.id
_entity.type
_entity.pdbx_description
1 polymer ?
#
loop_
_entity_poly.entity_id
_entity_poly.type
_entity_poly.pdbx_seq_one_letter_code
_entity_poly.pdbx_strand_id
1 'polypeptide(L)'
;MQECSSSTKRARLADEFINLVFSWSLEDICNEGLYRKQVKEIPEEHQSVEIYLDSYVYPLLEETRAKLASAMDGIYNAPFAEGLSTLGTARWRADGEEKIGKWKRRVKKKNESRLMFGNW
;
A
#
# COMPACT_ATOMS: atom_id res chain seq x y z
N MET A 1 -25.98 -31.14 12.12
CA MET A 1 -25.45 -29.78 12.37
C MET A 1 -24.19 -29.64 11.54
N GLN A 2 -24.24 -28.82 10.50
CA GLN A 2 -23.18 -28.72 9.50
C GLN A 2 -22.23 -27.60 9.96
N GLU A 3 -21.06 -27.99 10.45
CA GLU A 3 -20.04 -27.06 10.95
C GLU A 3 -19.59 -26.08 9.86
N CYS A 4 -19.50 -24.80 10.22
CA CYS A 4 -18.99 -23.72 9.38
C CYS A 4 -17.49 -23.90 9.11
N SER A 5 -17.13 -24.74 8.14
CA SER A 5 -15.76 -24.92 7.63
C SER A 5 -15.19 -23.67 6.94
N SER A 6 -16.06 -22.74 6.52
CA SER A 6 -15.68 -21.59 5.69
C SER A 6 -14.90 -20.49 6.42
N SER A 7 -15.12 -20.32 7.73
CA SER A 7 -14.47 -19.24 8.51
C SER A 7 -12.96 -19.46 8.65
N THR A 8 -12.54 -20.69 8.96
CA THR A 8 -11.12 -21.05 9.12
C THR A 8 -10.34 -20.94 7.80
N LYS A 9 -10.97 -21.29 6.66
CA LYS A 9 -10.34 -21.20 5.33
C LYS A 9 -10.04 -19.74 4.96
N ARG A 10 -10.99 -18.84 5.21
CA ARG A 10 -10.82 -17.40 4.93
C ARG A 10 -9.68 -16.78 5.74
N ALA A 11 -9.55 -17.14 7.01
CA ALA A 11 -8.46 -16.65 7.85
C ALA A 11 -7.08 -17.05 7.30
N ARG A 12 -6.93 -18.30 6.85
CA ARG A 12 -5.66 -18.78 6.26
C ARG A 12 -5.30 -18.06 4.97
N LEU A 13 -6.27 -17.85 4.07
CA LEU A 13 -6.03 -17.12 2.82
C LEU A 13 -5.65 -15.65 3.08
N ALA A 14 -6.23 -15.02 4.10
CA ALA A 14 -5.84 -13.68 4.53
C ALA A 14 -4.40 -13.65 5.06
N ASP A 15 -4.02 -14.63 5.90
CA ASP A 15 -2.64 -14.74 6.40
C ASP A 15 -1.65 -14.98 5.26
N GLU A 16 -1.95 -15.86 4.31
CA GLU A 16 -1.11 -16.12 3.14
C GLU A 16 -0.93 -14.88 2.26
N PHE A 17 -2.00 -14.13 2.02
CA PHE A 17 -1.95 -12.86 1.29
C PHE A 17 -1.07 -11.83 2.01
N ILE A 18 -1.27 -11.67 3.33
CA ILE A 18 -0.48 -10.73 4.14
C ILE A 18 0.99 -11.13 4.16
N ASN A 19 1.30 -12.41 4.34
CA ASN A 19 2.66 -12.93 4.32
C ASN A 19 3.33 -12.68 2.97
N LEU A 20 2.60 -12.84 1.87
CA LEU A 20 3.12 -12.55 0.52
C LEU A 20 3.44 -11.06 0.36
N VAL A 21 2.52 -10.16 0.73
CA VAL A 21 2.74 -8.71 0.64
C VAL A 21 3.92 -8.26 1.50
N PHE A 22 4.08 -8.82 2.71
CA PHE A 22 5.23 -8.53 3.57
C PHE A 22 6.55 -9.18 3.13
N SER A 23 6.50 -10.19 2.27
CA SER A 23 7.71 -10.83 1.72
C SER A 23 8.36 -10.03 0.59
N TRP A 24 7.65 -9.04 0.02
CA TRP A 24 8.18 -8.23 -1.06
C TRP A 24 9.35 -7.34 -0.63
N SER A 25 10.38 -7.30 -1.46
CA SER A 25 11.43 -6.28 -1.37
C SER A 25 10.94 -4.94 -1.92
N LEU A 26 11.67 -3.86 -1.64
CA LEU A 26 11.39 -2.56 -2.27
C LEU A 26 11.52 -2.62 -3.80
N GLU A 27 12.43 -3.45 -4.32
CA GLU A 27 12.60 -3.66 -5.75
C GLU A 27 11.36 -4.34 -6.35
N ASP A 28 10.78 -5.33 -5.65
CA ASP A 28 9.53 -5.97 -6.06
C ASP A 28 8.37 -4.97 -6.05
N ILE A 29 8.26 -4.15 -4.99
CA ILE A 29 7.23 -3.13 -4.88
C ILE A 29 7.32 -2.13 -6.03
N CYS A 30 8.53 -1.70 -6.41
CA CYS A 30 8.74 -0.75 -7.50
C CYS A 30 8.67 -1.39 -8.91
N ASN A 31 8.59 -2.72 -9.01
CA ASN A 31 8.53 -3.43 -10.29
C ASN A 31 7.11 -3.47 -10.85
N GLU A 32 6.79 -2.56 -11.79
CA GLU A 32 5.51 -2.54 -12.50
C GLU A 32 5.21 -3.82 -13.31
N GLY A 33 6.23 -4.63 -13.59
CA GLY A 33 6.11 -5.88 -14.33
C GLY A 33 5.94 -7.12 -13.46
N LEU A 34 5.90 -7.01 -12.12
CA LEU A 34 6.00 -8.14 -11.19
C LEU A 34 4.97 -9.24 -11.48
N TYR A 35 3.72 -8.85 -11.75
CA TYR A 35 2.62 -9.78 -12.06
C TYR A 35 2.10 -9.70 -13.49
N ARG A 36 2.79 -9.02 -14.41
CA ARG A 36 2.29 -8.73 -15.77
C ARG A 36 1.92 -9.99 -16.57
N LYS A 37 2.57 -11.13 -16.31
CA LYS A 37 2.28 -12.40 -17.00
C LYS A 37 1.20 -13.23 -16.31
N GLN A 38 0.92 -12.93 -15.04
CA GLN A 38 0.03 -13.67 -14.15
C GLN A 38 -1.34 -13.02 -14.05
N VAL A 39 -1.41 -11.69 -14.20
CA VAL A 39 -2.65 -10.95 -14.44
C VAL A 39 -3.18 -11.38 -15.81
N LYS A 40 -4.16 -12.28 -15.80
CA LYS A 40 -4.92 -12.68 -16.97
C LYS A 40 -6.13 -11.77 -17.11
N GLU A 41 -6.61 -11.64 -18.33
CA GLU A 41 -7.90 -11.00 -18.59
C GLU A 41 -9.00 -11.75 -17.82
N ILE A 42 -9.82 -10.99 -17.09
CA ILE A 42 -10.91 -11.55 -16.30
C ILE A 42 -12.02 -11.95 -17.28
N PRO A 43 -12.42 -13.24 -17.32
CA PRO A 43 -13.52 -13.67 -18.18
C PRO A 43 -14.82 -12.93 -17.85
N GLU A 44 -15.67 -12.67 -18.84
CA GLU A 44 -17.00 -12.07 -18.60
C GLU A 44 -17.92 -12.99 -17.80
N GLU A 45 -17.77 -14.31 -17.98
CA GLU A 45 -18.56 -15.33 -17.32
C GLU A 45 -17.68 -16.34 -16.58
N HIS A 46 -18.10 -16.72 -15.39
CA HIS A 46 -17.40 -17.68 -14.54
C HIS A 46 -18.28 -18.90 -14.29
N GLN A 47 -17.71 -20.09 -14.44
CA GLN A 47 -18.43 -21.35 -14.24
C GLN A 47 -18.70 -21.66 -12.77
N SER A 48 -17.96 -21.03 -11.85
CA SER A 48 -18.06 -21.21 -10.40
C SER A 48 -17.59 -19.97 -9.66
N VAL A 49 -18.10 -19.79 -8.43
CA VAL A 49 -17.65 -18.74 -7.49
C VAL A 49 -16.17 -18.92 -7.13
N GLU A 50 -15.68 -20.16 -7.07
CA GLU A 50 -14.27 -20.44 -6.75
C GLU A 50 -13.35 -19.93 -7.86
N ILE A 51 -13.70 -20.22 -9.12
CA ILE A 51 -12.97 -19.75 -10.30
C ILE A 51 -13.00 -18.21 -10.38
N TYR A 52 -14.14 -17.61 -10.03
CA TYR A 52 -14.25 -16.16 -9.92
C TYR A 52 -13.30 -15.61 -8.85
N LEU A 53 -13.29 -16.13 -7.62
CA LEU A 53 -12.39 -15.61 -6.58
C LEU A 53 -10.92 -15.79 -6.95
N ASP A 54 -10.56 -16.91 -7.58
CA ASP A 54 -9.20 -17.20 -8.01
C ASP A 54 -8.70 -16.25 -9.11
N SER A 55 -9.58 -15.77 -10.01
CA SER A 55 -9.18 -14.84 -11.06
C SER A 55 -8.75 -13.46 -10.52
N TYR A 56 -9.21 -13.07 -9.33
CA TYR A 56 -8.88 -11.78 -8.71
C TYR A 56 -7.61 -11.80 -7.86
N VAL A 57 -6.97 -12.96 -7.63
CA VAL A 57 -5.77 -13.04 -6.78
C VAL A 57 -4.63 -12.15 -7.29
N TYR A 58 -4.24 -12.30 -8.56
CA TYR A 58 -3.16 -11.48 -9.14
C TYR A 58 -3.56 -10.02 -9.39
N PRO A 59 -4.77 -9.70 -9.89
CA PRO A 59 -5.26 -8.32 -9.93
C PRO A 59 -5.19 -7.60 -8.57
N LEU A 60 -5.60 -8.26 -7.49
CA LEU A 60 -5.58 -7.68 -6.14
C LEU A 60 -4.14 -7.43 -5.63
N LEU A 61 -3.23 -8.38 -5.89
CA LEU A 61 -1.82 -8.21 -5.55
C LEU A 61 -1.21 -7.04 -6.32
N GLU A 62 -1.50 -6.92 -7.62
CA GLU A 62 -0.99 -5.85 -8.45
C GLU A 62 -1.53 -4.47 -8.01
N GLU A 63 -2.82 -4.37 -7.65
CA GLU A 63 -3.40 -3.15 -7.08
C GLU A 63 -2.71 -2.77 -5.76
N THR A 64 -2.49 -3.74 -4.88
CA THR A 64 -1.83 -3.53 -3.58
C THR A 64 -0.40 -3.07 -3.76
N ARG A 65 0.35 -3.72 -4.67
CA ARG A 65 1.72 -3.34 -5.04
C ARG A 65 1.77 -1.91 -5.56
N ALA A 66 0.90 -1.55 -6.50
CA ALA A 66 0.84 -0.20 -7.07
C ALA A 66 0.53 0.87 -6.00
N LYS A 67 -0.36 0.55 -5.04
CA LYS A 67 -0.68 1.45 -3.93
C LYS A 67 0.51 1.65 -2.99
N LEU A 68 1.23 0.58 -2.68
CA LEU A 68 2.45 0.64 -1.87
C LEU A 68 3.55 1.43 -2.58
N ALA A 69 3.77 1.19 -3.88
CA ALA A 69 4.75 1.93 -4.68
C ALA A 69 4.45 3.44 -4.67
N SER A 70 3.19 3.82 -4.88
CA SER A 70 2.77 5.24 -4.80
C SER A 70 2.96 5.84 -3.41
N ALA A 71 2.74 5.06 -2.34
CA ALA A 71 3.00 5.52 -0.98
C ALA A 71 4.50 5.72 -0.71
N MET A 72 5.35 4.82 -1.22
CA MET A 72 6.80 4.91 -1.09
C MET A 72 7.37 6.12 -1.84
N ASP A 73 6.85 6.44 -3.03
CA ASP A 73 7.20 7.68 -3.73
C ASP A 73 6.82 8.92 -2.88
N GLY A 74 5.66 8.90 -2.23
CA GLY A 74 5.25 9.94 -1.29
C GLY A 74 6.21 10.09 -0.09
N ILE A 75 6.70 8.98 0.45
CA ILE A 75 7.66 8.96 1.57
C ILE A 75 9.03 9.45 1.11
N TYR A 76 9.51 8.98 -0.05
CA TYR A 76 10.78 9.39 -0.64
C TYR A 76 10.85 10.91 -0.87
N ASN A 77 9.74 11.50 -1.32
CA ASN A 77 9.62 12.94 -1.54
C ASN A 77 9.31 13.74 -0.27
N ALA A 78 9.11 13.09 0.88
CA ALA A 78 8.81 13.78 2.12
C ALA A 78 10.08 14.40 2.72
N PRO A 79 10.00 15.61 3.29
CA PRO A 79 11.12 16.17 4.04
C PRO A 79 11.41 15.28 5.26
N PHE A 80 12.52 14.57 5.24
CA PHE A 80 12.99 13.81 6.39
C PHE A 80 13.63 14.78 7.39
N ALA A 81 13.18 14.76 8.64
CA ALA A 81 13.93 15.34 9.74
C ALA A 81 14.90 14.27 10.21
N GLU A 82 16.17 14.42 9.87
CA GLU A 82 17.24 13.62 10.48
C GLU A 82 17.24 13.94 11.98
N GLY A 83 16.62 13.07 12.76
CA GLY A 83 16.66 13.12 14.22
C GLY A 83 18.05 12.74 14.67
N LEU A 84 19.02 13.65 14.47
CA LEU A 84 20.37 13.53 15.00
C LEU A 84 20.21 13.33 16.51
N SER A 85 20.48 12.12 16.99
CA SER A 85 20.57 11.84 18.41
C SER A 85 21.69 12.71 18.97
N THR A 86 21.35 13.86 19.54
CA THR A 86 22.29 14.68 20.29
C THR A 86 22.58 13.97 21.60
N LEU A 87 23.33 12.87 21.54
CA LEU A 87 23.94 12.29 22.72
C LEU A 87 25.14 13.18 23.08
N GLY A 88 24.95 14.03 24.08
CA GLY A 88 26.02 14.74 24.75
C GLY A 88 25.94 16.26 24.66
N THR A 89 25.46 16.87 25.75
CA THR A 89 25.81 18.23 26.22
C THR A 89 25.09 19.43 25.59
N ALA A 90 23.75 19.42 25.56
CA ALA A 90 22.99 20.68 25.61
C ALA A 90 22.52 20.93 27.05
N ARG A 91 23.29 21.73 27.79
CA ARG A 91 22.88 22.32 29.07
C ARG A 91 21.76 23.32 28.77
N TRP A 92 20.51 22.90 28.95
CA TRP A 92 19.33 23.74 28.77
C TRP A 92 19.37 24.92 29.75
N ARG A 93 19.89 26.07 29.30
CA ARG A 93 19.55 27.33 29.93
C ARG A 93 18.15 27.70 29.45
N ALA A 94 17.25 27.80 30.42
CA ALA A 94 16.01 28.53 30.29
C ALA A 94 16.32 29.92 29.71
N ASP A 95 15.74 30.22 28.55
CA ASP A 95 15.17 31.51 28.16
C ASP A 95 15.02 31.54 26.63
N GLY A 96 13.79 31.75 26.17
CA GLY A 96 13.51 32.18 24.80
C GLY A 96 12.88 31.14 23.88
N GLU A 97 11.55 31.17 23.85
CA GLU A 97 10.68 30.85 22.71
C GLU A 97 10.85 29.49 22.02
N GLU A 98 9.93 28.60 22.36
CA GLU A 98 9.53 27.42 21.61
C GLU A 98 9.19 27.77 20.14
N LYS A 99 10.19 27.69 19.26
CA LYS A 99 9.95 27.60 17.81
C LYS A 99 10.01 26.15 17.38
N ILE A 100 9.02 25.37 17.80
CA ILE A 100 8.63 24.17 17.06
C ILE A 100 8.19 24.68 15.68
N GLY A 101 9.02 24.41 14.66
CA GLY A 101 8.76 24.83 13.30
C GLY A 101 7.36 24.40 12.88
N LYS A 102 6.47 25.37 12.63
CA LYS A 102 5.11 25.14 12.14
C LYS A 102 5.17 24.32 10.85
N TRP A 103 4.85 23.04 10.95
CA TRP A 103 4.62 22.18 9.79
C TRP A 103 3.36 22.67 9.05
N LYS A 104 3.54 23.30 7.88
CA LYS A 104 2.42 23.59 6.98
C LYS A 104 2.27 22.44 6.00
N ARG A 105 1.28 21.57 6.25
CA ARG A 105 0.77 20.62 5.25
C ARG A 105 0.43 21.38 3.97
N ARG A 106 1.10 21.06 2.86
CA ARG A 106 0.72 21.57 1.54
C ARG A 106 -0.25 20.59 0.90
N VAL A 107 -1.55 20.77 1.17
CA VAL A 107 -2.60 20.12 0.36
C VAL A 107 -2.60 20.82 -0.99
N LYS A 108 -1.99 20.19 -2.01
CA LYS A 108 -2.27 20.57 -3.40
C LYS A 108 -3.65 20.00 -3.73
N LYS A 109 -4.65 20.87 -3.92
CA LYS A 109 -5.90 20.45 -4.57
C LYS A 109 -5.51 19.99 -5.97
N LYS A 110 -5.72 18.72 -6.28
CA LYS A 110 -5.63 18.23 -7.65
C LYS A 110 -6.89 18.71 -8.35
N ASN A 111 -6.71 19.69 -9.21
CA ASN A 111 -7.76 20.25 -10.05
C ASN A 111 -8.37 19.11 -10.87
N GLU A 112 -9.69 19.06 -10.91
CA GLU A 112 -10.45 18.14 -11.73
C GLU A 112 -10.01 18.23 -13.20
N SER A 113 -9.64 17.08 -13.76
CA SER A 113 -9.70 16.82 -15.20
C SER A 113 -10.41 15.50 -15.38
N ARG A 114 -11.74 15.62 -15.31
CA ARG A 114 -12.76 14.92 -16.08
C ARG A 114 -12.22 13.98 -17.19
N LEU A 115 -12.58 12.69 -17.07
CA LEU A 115 -12.61 11.60 -18.08
C LEU A 115 -11.23 11.04 -18.47
N MET A 116 -10.94 9.74 -18.44
CA MET A 116 -11.68 8.60 -18.97
C MET A 116 -11.14 7.31 -18.32
N PHE A 117 -11.97 6.51 -17.65
CA PHE A 117 -11.90 5.04 -17.52
C PHE A 117 -13.25 4.68 -16.90
N GLY A 118 -14.25 4.26 -17.67
CA GLY A 118 -14.29 2.93 -18.27
C GLY A 118 -15.18 2.09 -17.36
N ASN A 119 -16.48 2.09 -17.66
CA ASN A 119 -17.51 1.34 -16.93
C ASN A 119 -17.13 -0.15 -16.87
N TRP A 120 -17.21 -0.71 -15.67
CA TRP A 120 -17.43 -2.12 -15.40
C TRP A 120 -18.61 -2.19 -14.44
#